data_AF-A0A231V0R3-F1
#
_entry.id   AF-A0A231V0R3-F1
#
_cell.length_a   1.000
_cell.length_b   1.000
_cell.length_c   1.000
_cell.angle_alpha   90.00
_cell.angle_beta   90.00
_cell.angle_gamma   90.00
#
_symmetry.space_group_name_H-M   'P 1'
#
loop_
_entity.id
_entity.type
_entity.pdbx_description
1 polymer ?
#
loop_
_entity_poly.entity_id
_entity_poly.type
_entity_poly.pdbx_seq_one_letter_code
_entity_poly.pdbx_strand_id
1 'polypeptide(L)'
;MIFGSIQIEEAALITHRDSYRLSDISVVSVRRPFMAPAFMIGGGLSGFGHMFADLLYPGELLGLVIGGLSLVAAGSMAGQLKLLSRDLRGSELIDALWGSYSHLNRIRSQIVAAIRLSRPGAESPVGMGAGS
;
A
#
# COMPACT_ATOMS: atom_id res chain seq x y z
N MET A 1 -9.21 6.31 -5.42
CA MET A 1 -10.04 6.68 -4.25
C MET A 1 -9.56 5.92 -3.03
N ILE A 2 -9.53 6.59 -1.88
CA ILE A 2 -9.34 5.98 -0.55
C ILE A 2 -10.69 5.90 0.16
N PHE A 3 -10.85 4.93 1.05
CA PHE A 3 -11.88 4.95 2.08
C PHE A 3 -11.30 5.68 3.30
N GLY A 4 -11.61 6.96 3.44
CA GLY A 4 -11.15 7.83 4.53
C GLY A 4 -10.62 9.18 4.04
N SER A 5 -10.16 10.02 4.97
CA SER A 5 -9.45 11.27 4.70
C SER A 5 -8.03 11.20 5.26
N ILE A 6 -7.08 11.71 4.50
CA ILE A 6 -5.69 11.90 4.93
C ILE A 6 -5.32 13.32 4.56
N GLN A 7 -4.94 14.10 5.57
CA GLN A 7 -4.44 15.46 5.41
C GLN A 7 -3.04 15.54 6.02
N ILE A 8 -2.13 16.19 5.30
CA ILE A 8 -0.77 16.45 5.77
C ILE A 8 -0.73 17.93 6.08
N GLU A 9 -0.54 18.27 7.35
CA GLU A 9 -0.52 19.65 7.82
C GLU A 9 0.79 19.88 8.57
N GLU A 10 1.66 20.75 8.02
CA GLU A 10 2.98 21.14 8.55
C GLU A 10 3.86 19.99 9.08
N ALA A 11 3.62 19.55 10.31
CA ALA A 11 4.38 18.54 11.04
C ALA A 11 3.53 17.33 11.50
N ALA A 12 2.25 17.25 11.10
CA ALA A 12 1.31 16.21 11.48
C ALA A 12 0.60 15.58 10.26
N LEU A 13 0.33 14.28 10.38
CA LEU A 13 -0.50 13.49 9.50
C LEU A 13 -1.84 13.26 10.20
N ILE A 14 -2.90 13.89 9.70
CA ILE A 14 -4.24 13.76 10.23
C ILE A 14 -4.97 12.71 9.39
N THR A 15 -5.34 11.60 10.01
CA THR A 15 -6.26 10.61 9.44
C THR A 15 -7.69 10.90 9.90
N HIS A 16 -8.66 10.17 9.36
CA HIS A 16 -10.06 10.31 9.77
C HIS A 16 -10.28 10.03 11.27
N ARG A 17 -9.40 9.22 11.89
CA ARG A 17 -9.57 8.76 13.27
C ARG A 17 -8.56 9.36 14.24
N ASP A 18 -7.33 9.65 13.79
CA ASP A 18 -6.22 10.04 14.65
C ASP A 18 -5.30 11.07 13.99
N SER A 19 -4.55 11.82 14.80
CA SER A 19 -3.47 12.70 14.35
C SER A 19 -2.11 12.17 14.80
N TYR A 20 -1.19 12.03 13.85
CA TYR A 20 0.15 11.48 14.07
C TYR A 20 1.19 12.56 13.79
N ARG A 21 2.19 12.72 14.65
CA ARG A 21 3.33 13.59 14.33
C ARG A 21 4.22 12.91 13.30
N LEU A 22 4.65 13.67 12.29
CA LEU A 22 5.53 13.16 11.22
C LEU A 22 6.89 12.69 11.77
N SER A 23 7.36 13.27 12.89
CA SER A 23 8.59 12.86 13.59
C SER A 23 8.53 11.42 14.13
N ASP A 24 7.34 10.94 14.46
CA ASP A 24 7.15 9.69 15.19
C ASP A 24 6.85 8.53 14.21
N ILE A 25 6.46 8.85 12.97
CA ILE A 25 6.22 7.86 11.92
C ILE A 25 7.55 7.24 11.49
N SER A 26 7.71 5.96 11.80
CA SER A 26 8.91 5.18 11.47
C SER A 26 8.81 4.45 10.14
N VAL A 27 7.64 3.89 9.83
CA VAL A 27 7.43 3.06 8.64
C VAL A 27 6.09 3.39 7.98
N VAL A 28 6.16 3.69 6.69
CA VAL A 28 4.99 3.87 5.81
C VAL A 28 5.05 2.80 4.73
N SER A 29 4.15 1.82 4.78
CA SER A 29 4.12 0.70 3.84
C SER A 29 2.76 0.55 3.16
N VAL A 30 2.77 0.32 1.85
CA VAL A 30 1.56 -0.02 1.07
C VAL A 30 1.68 -1.47 0.65
N ARG A 31 0.68 -2.29 0.96
CA ARG A 31 0.61 -3.71 0.61
C ARG A 31 -0.61 -3.99 -0.28
N ARG A 32 -0.55 -5.06 -1.06
CA ARG A 32 -1.67 -5.58 -1.86
C ARG A 32 -2.13 -6.93 -1.31
N PRO A 33 -2.93 -6.96 -0.23
CA PRO A 33 -3.23 -8.20 0.48
C PRO A 33 -4.01 -9.21 -0.38
N PHE A 34 -4.79 -8.74 -1.35
CA PHE A 34 -5.62 -9.60 -2.19
C PHE A 34 -4.91 -10.17 -3.42
N MET A 35 -3.65 -9.80 -3.69
CA MET A 35 -2.92 -10.32 -4.85
C MET A 35 -2.64 -11.82 -4.75
N ALA A 36 -2.15 -12.29 -3.60
CA ALA A 36 -1.87 -13.71 -3.40
C ALA A 36 -3.11 -14.62 -3.56
N PRO A 37 -4.24 -14.35 -2.87
CA PRO A 37 -5.44 -15.16 -3.07
C PRO A 37 -6.01 -15.03 -4.50
N ALA A 38 -5.92 -13.85 -5.13
CA ALA A 38 -6.38 -13.67 -6.51
C ALA A 38 -5.56 -14.51 -7.50
N PHE A 39 -4.24 -14.60 -7.33
CA PHE A 39 -3.41 -15.50 -8.13
C PHE A 39 -3.68 -16.97 -7.85
N MET A 40 -3.90 -17.35 -6.59
CA MET A 40 -4.27 -18.74 -6.27
C MET A 40 -5.58 -19.15 -6.94
N ILE A 41 -6.61 -18.31 -6.84
CA ILE A 41 -7.93 -18.59 -7.43
C ILE A 41 -7.84 -18.53 -8.96
N GLY A 42 -7.25 -17.48 -9.53
CA GLY A 42 -7.11 -17.34 -10.98
C GLY A 42 -6.27 -18.44 -11.62
N GLY A 43 -5.19 -18.85 -10.95
CA GLY A 43 -4.38 -19.99 -11.35
C GLY A 43 -5.15 -21.32 -11.23
N GLY A 44 -5.91 -21.50 -10.15
CA GLY A 44 -6.78 -22.67 -9.96
C GLY A 44 -7.85 -22.79 -11.06
N LEU A 45 -8.52 -21.69 -11.40
CA LEU A 45 -9.51 -21.65 -12.49
C LEU A 45 -8.88 -21.94 -13.85
N SER A 46 -7.67 -21.43 -14.09
CA SER A 46 -6.93 -21.70 -15.33
C SER A 46 -6.52 -23.17 -15.42
N GLY A 47 -6.03 -23.75 -14.33
CA GLY A 47 -5.69 -25.17 -14.25
C GLY A 47 -6.91 -26.08 -14.41
N PHE A 48 -8.04 -25.72 -13.78
CA PHE A 48 -9.31 -26.42 -13.95
C PHE A 48 -9.79 -26.38 -15.40
N GLY A 49 -9.81 -25.19 -16.01
CA GLY A 49 -10.20 -25.03 -17.41
C GLY A 49 -9.31 -25.84 -18.35
N HIS A 50 -8.01 -25.94 -18.07
CA HIS A 50 -7.09 -26.75 -18.87
C HIS A 50 -7.33 -28.26 -18.71
N MET A 51 -7.56 -28.74 -17.49
CA MET A 51 -7.77 -30.17 -17.20
C MET A 51 -9.10 -30.72 -17.74
N PHE A 52 -10.12 -29.87 -17.86
CA PHE A 52 -11.45 -30.26 -18.33
C PHE A 52 -11.82 -29.60 -19.66
N ALA A 53 -10.84 -29.16 -20.44
CA ALA A 53 -11.06 -28.42 -21.68
C ALA A 53 -11.86 -29.21 -22.73
N ASP A 54 -11.81 -30.54 -22.65
CA ASP A 54 -12.57 -31.48 -23.48
C ASP A 54 -14.03 -31.66 -23.01
N LEU A 55 -14.31 -31.42 -21.73
CA LEU A 55 -15.66 -31.48 -21.16
C LEU A 55 -16.39 -30.12 -21.20
N LEU A 56 -15.65 -29.01 -21.22
CA LEU A 56 -16.19 -27.65 -21.18
C LEU A 56 -16.56 -27.14 -22.57
N TYR A 57 -17.70 -26.46 -22.67
CA TYR A 57 -18.04 -25.72 -23.88
C TYR A 57 -17.10 -24.52 -24.07
N PRO A 58 -16.87 -24.05 -25.31
CA PRO A 58 -16.02 -22.88 -25.57
C PRO A 58 -16.43 -21.63 -24.79
N GLY A 59 -17.72 -21.43 -24.55
CA GLY A 59 -18.23 -20.31 -23.75
C GLY A 59 -17.87 -20.41 -22.26
N GLU A 60 -17.81 -21.62 -21.71
CA GLU A 60 -17.44 -21.85 -20.30
C GLU A 60 -15.94 -21.64 -20.10
N LEU A 61 -15.11 -22.10 -21.04
CA LEU A 61 -13.67 -21.81 -21.06
C LEU A 61 -13.41 -20.30 -21.10
N LEU A 62 -14.11 -19.56 -21.96
CA LEU A 62 -14.03 -18.10 -21.99
C LEU A 62 -14.46 -17.47 -20.66
N GLY A 63 -15.53 -17.99 -20.06
CA GLY A 63 -15.99 -17.55 -18.74
C GLY A 63 -14.93 -17.73 -17.65
N LEU A 64 -14.25 -18.89 -17.62
CA LEU A 64 -13.17 -19.18 -16.67
C LEU A 64 -11.97 -18.24 -16.86
N VAL A 65 -11.55 -18.02 -18.11
CA VAL A 65 -10.42 -17.13 -18.42
C VAL A 65 -10.75 -15.69 -18.04
N ILE A 66 -11.90 -15.17 -18.48
CA ILE A 66 -12.32 -13.79 -18.18
C ILE A 66 -12.53 -13.62 -16.67
N GLY A 67 -13.18 -14.57 -16.00
CA GLY A 67 -13.40 -14.55 -14.56
C GLY A 67 -12.09 -14.55 -13.77
N GLY A 68 -11.15 -15.43 -14.13
CA GLY A 68 -9.83 -15.49 -13.51
C GLY A 68 -9.03 -14.19 -13.69
N LEU A 69 -9.01 -13.65 -14.90
CA LEU A 69 -8.36 -12.36 -15.19
C LEU A 69 -9.00 -11.21 -14.41
N SER A 70 -10.33 -11.20 -14.30
CA SER A 70 -11.08 -10.17 -13.57
C SER A 70 -10.76 -10.20 -12.07
N LEU A 71 -10.63 -11.39 -11.49
CA LEU A 71 -10.21 -11.58 -10.09
C LEU A 71 -8.80 -11.04 -9.83
N VAL A 72 -7.84 -11.37 -10.70
CA VAL A 72 -6.46 -10.87 -10.61
C VAL A 72 -6.44 -9.35 -10.76
N ALA A 73 -7.18 -8.81 -11.74
CA ALA A 73 -7.30 -7.37 -11.94
C ALA A 73 -7.87 -6.68 -10.69
N ALA A 74 -8.97 -7.18 -10.14
CA ALA A 74 -9.59 -6.63 -8.93
C ALA A 74 -8.62 -6.69 -7.73
N GLY A 75 -7.93 -7.81 -7.51
CA GLY A 75 -6.95 -7.98 -6.45
C GLY A 75 -5.74 -7.04 -6.58
N SER A 76 -5.38 -6.67 -7.82
CA SER A 76 -4.28 -5.75 -8.10
C SER A 76 -4.60 -4.28 -7.81
N MET A 77 -5.89 -3.91 -7.88
CA MET A 77 -6.34 -2.54 -7.67
C MET A 77 -6.46 -2.20 -6.18
N ALA A 78 -6.79 -3.17 -5.34
CA ALA A 78 -6.94 -2.98 -3.90
C ALA A 78 -5.59 -2.93 -3.18
N GLY A 79 -5.39 -1.87 -2.39
CA GLY A 79 -4.23 -1.68 -1.54
C GLY A 79 -4.61 -1.35 -0.10
N GLN A 80 -3.67 -1.61 0.79
CA GLN A 80 -3.73 -1.28 2.21
C GLN A 80 -2.49 -0.47 2.56
N LEU A 81 -2.67 0.75 3.08
CA LEU A 81 -1.61 1.56 3.65
C LEU A 81 -1.55 1.30 5.16
N LYS A 82 -0.37 0.91 5.65
CA LYS A 82 -0.08 0.73 7.07
C LYS A 82 0.93 1.77 7.52
N LEU A 83 0.57 2.49 8.59
CA LEU A 83 1.41 3.46 9.25
C LEU A 83 1.90 2.85 10.57
N LEU A 84 3.21 2.96 10.85
CA LEU A 84 3.81 2.50 12.11
C LEU A 84 4.52 3.67 12.78
N SER A 85 4.02 4.09 13.93
CA SER A 85 4.66 5.10 14.79
C SER A 85 5.60 4.44 15.80
N ARG A 86 6.75 5.08 16.06
CA ARG A 86 7.78 4.63 17.00
C ARG A 86 7.40 4.90 18.46
N ASP A 87 6.59 5.92 18.70
CA ASP A 87 6.23 6.38 20.05
C ASP A 87 5.05 5.58 20.66
N LEU A 88 4.35 4.82 19.83
CA LEU A 88 3.24 3.94 20.25
C LEU A 88 3.74 2.53 20.61
N ARG A 89 4.77 2.41 21.47
CA ARG A 89 5.13 1.13 22.13
C ARG A 89 4.01 0.74 23.12
N GLY A 90 2.87 0.30 22.60
CA GLY A 90 1.73 -0.15 23.42
C GLY A 90 0.34 0.13 22.85
N SER A 91 0.20 0.93 21.79
CA SER A 91 -1.10 1.12 21.12
C SER A 91 -1.18 0.19 19.92
N GLU A 92 -1.88 -0.93 20.10
CA GLU A 92 -2.29 -1.80 19.00
C GLU A 92 -3.33 -1.07 18.15
N LEU A 93 -2.92 -0.37 17.09
CA LEU A 93 -3.74 -0.01 15.91
C LEU A 93 -2.87 0.94 15.04
N ILE A 94 -1.92 0.45 14.25
CA ILE A 94 -2.11 0.01 12.86
C ILE A 94 -3.41 0.54 12.23
N ASP A 95 -3.53 1.87 12.09
CA ASP A 95 -4.57 2.43 11.24
C ASP A 95 -4.28 1.98 9.79
N ALA A 96 -5.14 1.10 9.29
CA ALA A 96 -5.02 0.49 7.98
C ALA A 96 -5.98 1.19 7.03
N LEU A 97 -5.44 2.10 6.23
CA LEU A 97 -6.23 2.82 5.24
C LEU A 97 -6.37 1.97 3.98
N TRP A 98 -7.60 1.72 3.59
CA TRP A 98 -7.95 0.93 2.41
C TRP A 98 -8.25 1.84 1.23
N GLY A 99 -7.84 1.43 0.04
CA GLY A 99 -8.09 2.20 -1.17
C GLY A 99 -7.45 1.60 -2.39
N SER A 100 -7.46 2.37 -3.48
CA SER A 100 -6.73 1.98 -4.68
C SER A 100 -5.22 2.03 -4.43
N TYR A 101 -4.50 0.98 -4.81
CA TYR A 101 -3.05 0.88 -4.62
C TYR A 101 -2.30 2.08 -5.23
N SER A 102 -2.67 2.52 -6.45
CA SER A 102 -2.00 3.63 -7.13
C SER A 102 -2.10 4.93 -6.32
N HIS A 103 -3.28 5.18 -5.77
CA HIS A 103 -3.55 6.36 -4.95
C HIS A 103 -2.84 6.28 -3.59
N LEU A 104 -2.89 5.13 -2.91
CA LEU A 104 -2.17 4.92 -1.66
C LEU A 104 -0.65 5.03 -1.83
N ASN A 105 -0.11 4.56 -2.96
CA ASN A 105 1.31 4.66 -3.25
C ASN A 105 1.74 6.12 -3.50
N ARG A 106 0.88 6.93 -4.13
CA ARG A 106 1.08 8.38 -4.27
C ARG A 106 1.03 9.10 -2.92
N ILE A 107 0.11 8.73 -2.04
CA ILE A 107 0.05 9.29 -0.68
C ILE A 107 1.28 8.89 0.13
N ARG A 108 1.72 7.62 0.03
CA ARG A 108 2.97 7.17 0.66
C ARG A 108 4.16 8.03 0.25
N SER A 109 4.33 8.34 -1.04
CA SER A 109 5.45 9.18 -1.47
C SER A 109 5.36 10.60 -0.94
N GLN A 110 4.15 11.18 -0.86
CA GLN A 110 3.92 12.48 -0.24
C GLN A 110 4.27 12.49 1.26
N ILE A 111 3.84 11.48 2.02
CA ILE A 111 4.17 11.35 3.44
C ILE A 111 5.68 11.22 3.63
N VAL A 112 6.35 10.37 2.84
CA VAL A 112 7.81 10.20 2.90
C VAL A 112 8.54 11.50 2.56
N ALA A 113 8.06 12.28 1.59
CA ALA A 113 8.63 13.59 1.27
C ALA A 113 8.44 14.59 2.43
N ALA A 114 7.26 14.63 3.04
CA ALA A 114 6.99 15.48 4.20
C ALA A 114 7.88 15.13 5.40
N ILE A 115 8.02 13.84 5.73
CA ILE A 115 8.91 13.37 6.81
C ILE A 115 10.35 13.82 6.58
N ARG A 116 10.84 13.79 5.33
CA ARG A 116 12.20 14.26 4.99
C ARG A 116 12.37 15.76 5.22
N LEU A 117 11.36 16.56 4.86
CA LEU A 117 11.39 18.01 5.07
C LEU A 117 11.30 18.39 6.55
N SER A 118 10.52 17.65 7.34
CA SER A 118 10.35 17.89 8.78
C SER A 118 11.53 17.42 9.64
N ARG A 119 12.60 16.85 9.07
CA ARG A 119 13.77 16.36 9.81
C ARG A 119 14.93 17.35 9.67
N PRO A 120 15.04 18.37 10.54
CA PRO A 120 16.16 19.32 10.53
C PRO A 120 17.42 18.59 11.03
N GLY A 121 18.23 18.08 10.11
CA GLY A 121 19.45 17.35 10.49
C GLY A 121 20.13 16.50 9.41
N ALA A 122 19.76 16.64 8.13
CA ALA A 122 20.68 16.22 7.07
C ALA A 122 21.80 17.26 7.00
N GLU A 123 22.84 17.01 7.79
CA GLU A 123 24.03 17.83 7.95
C GLU A 123 24.54 18.34 6.59
N SER A 124 24.71 19.67 6.50
CA SER A 124 25.72 20.27 5.64
C SER A 124 27.02 19.49 5.78
N PRO A 125 27.78 19.22 4.70
CA PRO A 125 29.15 18.78 4.84
C PRO A 125 29.86 19.83 5.70
N VAL A 126 30.19 19.40 6.92
CA VAL A 126 30.92 20.16 7.92
C VAL A 126 32.09 20.82 7.23
N GLY A 127 32.16 22.14 7.38
CA GLY A 127 33.30 22.92 6.96
C GLY A 127 34.57 22.27 7.49
N MET A 128 35.39 21.74 6.58
CA MET A 128 36.84 21.71 6.76
C MET A 128 37.32 23.16 6.70
N GLY A 129 37.09 23.88 7.81
CA GLY A 129 37.73 25.13 8.12
C GLY A 129 38.79 24.88 9.19
N ALA A 130 40.04 25.00 8.78
CA ALA A 130 41.20 25.46 9.55
C ALA A 130 41.65 24.67 10.80
N GLY A 131 42.87 24.15 10.71
CA GLY A 131 43.72 23.83 11.85
C GLY A 131 45.18 23.92 11.45
N SER A 132 45.80 25.05 11.83
CA SER A 132 47.24 25.44 11.83
C SER A 132 48.01 25.48 10.52
#